data_AF-A0A316TN60-F1
#
_entry.id   AF-A0A316TN60-F1
#
_cell.length_a   1.000
_cell.length_b   1.000
_cell.length_c   1.000
_cell.angle_alpha   90.00
_cell.angle_beta   90.00
_cell.angle_gamma   90.00
#
_symmetry.space_group_name_H-M   'P 1'
#
loop_
_entity.id
_entity.type
_entity.pdbx_description
1 polymer ?
#
loop_
_entity_poly.entity_id
_entity_poly.type
_entity_poly.pdbx_seq_one_letter_code
_entity_poly.pdbx_strand_id
1 'polypeptide(L)'
;MNKEETRNRLMDYLYDEMESEERAAFEKQLSADKELQNELNELKSARSLFSNIPYEAPSGLLFQVNDKSSEPDRESLPDAEQRTARGASIYSLFGRGLAAAAILLIGVFITAFAGIEFGKTESGFYLTIGEPPAVSQSGLSEEDVLNVVTQMREENAIMMAAMLDQAQAQQNEQLEEAINILTTYYEDRRQQDLMLISEGFNQLERDTYSRFRQTDETLGNLIYALSNP
;
A
#
# COMPACT_ATOMS: atom_id res chain seq x y z
N MET A 1 4.88 21.09 1.71
CA MET A 1 3.83 20.14 2.11
C MET A 1 4.20 19.61 3.48
N ASN A 2 3.23 19.48 4.39
CA ASN A 2 3.48 18.82 5.66
C ASN A 2 3.54 17.29 5.44
N LYS A 3 4.32 16.57 6.25
CA LYS A 3 4.45 15.11 6.17
C LYS A 3 3.10 14.43 6.40
N GLU A 4 2.31 14.97 7.33
CA GLU A 4 0.94 14.54 7.63
C GLU A 4 -0.01 14.65 6.44
N GLU A 5 -0.02 15.80 5.77
CA GLU A 5 -0.88 16.07 4.62
C GLU A 5 -0.55 15.15 3.42
N THR A 6 0.73 14.84 3.27
CA THR A 6 1.22 13.89 2.25
C THR A 6 0.74 12.48 2.53
N ARG A 7 0.76 12.09 3.81
CA ARG A 7 0.30 10.78 4.27
C ARG A 7 -1.20 10.60 4.14
N ASN A 8 -2.00 11.62 4.46
CA ASN A 8 -3.45 11.58 4.24
C ASN A 8 -3.78 11.37 2.76
N ARG A 9 -3.13 12.13 1.87
CA ARG A 9 -3.30 11.95 0.41
C ARG A 9 -2.89 10.57 -0.08
N LEU A 10 -1.86 9.95 0.51
CA LEU A 10 -1.49 8.56 0.21
C LEU A 10 -2.60 7.58 0.60
N MET A 11 -3.26 7.80 1.75
CA MET A 11 -4.37 6.97 2.21
C MET A 11 -5.60 7.14 1.31
N ASP A 12 -5.98 8.37 0.99
CA ASP A 12 -7.09 8.66 0.08
C ASP A 12 -6.87 7.99 -1.29
N TYR A 13 -5.63 8.03 -1.79
CA TYR A 13 -5.24 7.33 -3.01
C TYR A 13 -5.36 5.80 -2.91
N LEU A 14 -5.01 5.21 -1.75
CA LEU A 14 -5.03 3.77 -1.50
C LEU A 14 -6.45 3.20 -1.37
N TYR A 15 -7.38 3.99 -0.83
CA TYR A 15 -8.77 3.63 -0.62
C TYR A 15 -9.72 4.11 -1.73
N ASP A 16 -9.17 4.70 -2.80
CA ASP A 16 -9.93 5.20 -3.95
C ASP A 16 -10.89 6.36 -3.60
N GLU A 17 -10.52 7.15 -2.58
CA GLU A 17 -11.30 8.30 -2.09
C GLU A 17 -10.92 9.61 -2.82
N MET A 18 -9.91 9.58 -3.70
CA MET A 18 -9.50 10.73 -4.52
C MET A 18 -10.35 10.87 -5.80
N GLU A 19 -10.78 12.10 -6.08
CA GLU A 19 -11.42 12.47 -7.34
C GLU A 19 -10.47 12.34 -8.54
N SER A 20 -11.01 12.09 -9.74
CA SER A 20 -10.21 11.73 -10.92
C SER A 20 -9.13 12.75 -11.32
N GLU A 21 -9.42 14.05 -11.19
CA GLU A 21 -8.47 15.13 -11.48
C GLU A 21 -7.36 15.23 -10.42
N GLU A 22 -7.73 15.06 -9.15
CA GLU A 22 -6.78 15.06 -8.04
C GLU A 22 -5.84 13.86 -8.10
N ARG A 23 -6.38 12.68 -8.43
CA ARG A 23 -5.61 11.45 -8.61
C ARG A 23 -4.53 11.62 -9.68
N ALA A 24 -4.87 12.18 -10.84
CA ALA A 24 -3.92 12.38 -11.93
C ALA A 24 -2.80 13.36 -11.53
N ALA A 25 -3.13 14.42 -10.79
CA ALA A 25 -2.13 15.35 -10.27
C ALA A 25 -1.22 14.68 -9.23
N PHE A 26 -1.80 13.85 -8.36
CA PHE A 26 -1.06 13.11 -7.34
C PHE A 26 -0.15 12.03 -7.94
N GLU A 27 -0.59 11.28 -8.95
CA GLU A 27 0.23 10.29 -9.66
C GLU A 27 1.43 10.91 -10.36
N LYS A 28 1.26 12.13 -10.88
CA LYS A 28 2.39 12.90 -11.44
C LYS A 28 3.40 13.26 -10.36
N GLN A 29 2.95 13.65 -9.17
CA GLN A 29 3.83 13.91 -8.02
C GLN A 29 4.50 12.63 -7.54
N LEU A 30 3.76 11.53 -7.45
CA LEU A 30 4.25 10.21 -7.08
C LEU A 30 5.34 9.71 -8.05
N SER A 31 5.21 9.99 -9.35
CA SER A 31 6.22 9.60 -10.34
C SER A 31 7.55 10.35 -10.21
N ALA A 32 7.52 11.54 -9.61
CA ALA A 32 8.69 12.41 -9.47
C ALA A 32 9.46 12.21 -8.16
N ASP A 33 8.82 11.62 -7.13
CA ASP A 33 9.38 11.52 -5.79
C ASP A 33 9.54 10.05 -5.36
N LYS A 34 10.79 9.66 -5.11
CA LYS A 34 11.17 8.30 -4.67
C LYS A 34 10.74 7.99 -3.24
N GLU A 35 10.71 8.98 -2.36
CA GLU A 35 10.35 8.79 -0.95
C GLU A 35 8.86 8.46 -0.84
N LEU A 36 8.03 9.21 -1.56
CA LEU A 36 6.59 8.98 -1.71
C LEU A 36 6.24 7.61 -2.31
N GLN A 37 7.04 7.14 -3.28
CA GLN A 37 6.86 5.79 -3.83
C GLN A 37 7.17 4.69 -2.81
N ASN A 38 8.19 4.89 -1.98
CA ASN A 38 8.53 3.94 -0.93
C ASN A 38 7.44 3.89 0.14
N GLU A 39 6.96 5.04 0.62
CA GLU A 39 5.88 5.10 1.62
C GLU A 39 4.58 4.48 1.08
N LEU A 40 4.24 4.69 -0.19
CA LEU A 40 3.10 4.02 -0.83
C LEU A 40 3.26 2.49 -0.86
N ASN A 41 4.47 1.99 -1.14
CA ASN A 41 4.74 0.56 -1.17
C ASN A 41 4.62 -0.06 0.23
N GLU A 42 5.13 0.62 1.26
CA GLU A 42 4.99 0.20 2.66
C GLU A 42 3.52 0.08 3.07
N LEU A 43 2.71 1.09 2.76
CA LEU A 43 1.27 1.08 3.05
C LEU A 43 0.52 -0.04 2.30
N LYS A 44 0.86 -0.29 1.03
CA LYS A 44 0.31 -1.40 0.26
C LYS A 44 0.67 -2.75 0.85
N SER A 45 1.93 -2.92 1.28
CA SER A 45 2.39 -4.12 1.96
C SER A 45 1.64 -4.33 3.27
N ALA A 46 1.49 -3.29 4.10
CA ALA A 46 0.72 -3.36 5.34
C ALA A 46 -0.74 -3.78 5.06
N ARG A 47 -1.42 -3.15 4.10
CA ARG A 47 -2.79 -3.51 3.70
C ARG A 47 -2.92 -4.98 3.28
N SER A 48 -1.93 -5.50 2.54
CA SER A 48 -1.93 -6.91 2.09
C SER A 48 -1.87 -7.91 3.25
N LEU A 49 -1.22 -7.55 4.36
CA LEU A 49 -1.17 -8.36 5.57
C LEU A 49 -2.57 -8.44 6.22
N PHE A 50 -3.30 -7.33 6.24
CA PHE A 50 -4.64 -7.26 6.83
C PHE A 50 -5.73 -7.87 5.95
N SER A 51 -5.57 -7.93 4.62
CA SER A 51 -6.56 -8.54 3.73
C SER A 51 -6.74 -10.05 3.93
N ASN A 52 -5.83 -10.72 4.63
CA ASN A 52 -5.91 -12.15 4.94
C ASN A 52 -6.55 -12.45 6.30
N ILE A 53 -6.95 -11.43 7.06
CA ILE A 53 -7.64 -11.63 8.34
C ILE A 53 -9.10 -11.95 8.04
N PRO A 54 -9.64 -13.10 8.49
CA PRO A 54 -11.05 -13.42 8.31
C PRO A 54 -11.90 -12.33 8.96
N TYR A 55 -12.76 -11.71 8.16
CA TYR A 55 -13.72 -10.71 8.62
C TYR A 55 -14.78 -11.40 9.49
N GLU A 56 -14.62 -11.33 10.80
CA GLU A 56 -15.72 -11.60 11.73
C GLU A 56 -16.63 -10.37 11.72
N ALA A 57 -17.77 -10.48 11.03
CA ALA A 57 -18.77 -9.43 11.04
C ALA A 57 -19.17 -9.13 12.50
N PRO A 58 -19.11 -7.86 12.96
CA PRO A 58 -19.56 -7.51 14.29
C PRO A 58 -21.01 -7.96 14.46
N SER A 59 -21.22 -8.94 15.34
CA SER A 59 -22.53 -9.43 15.71
C SER A 59 -23.19 -8.40 16.64
N GLY A 60 -23.61 -7.27 16.07
CA GLY A 60 -24.08 -6.11 16.82
C GLY A 60 -25.10 -5.28 16.07
N LEU A 61 -26.38 -5.61 16.32
CA LEU A 61 -27.58 -4.76 16.14
C LEU A 61 -27.78 -4.07 14.77
N LEU A 62 -28.34 -4.79 13.81
CA LEU A 62 -28.96 -4.20 12.62
C LEU A 62 -30.29 -3.52 13.01
N PHE A 63 -30.32 -2.19 13.09
CA PHE A 63 -31.56 -1.44 12.89
C PHE A 63 -31.89 -1.51 11.40
N GLN A 64 -32.70 -2.50 11.01
CA GLN A 64 -33.33 -2.53 9.68
C GLN A 64 -34.42 -1.46 9.62
N VAL A 65 -34.07 -0.27 9.14
CA VAL A 65 -35.05 0.66 8.60
C VAL A 65 -35.47 0.08 7.24
N ASN A 66 -36.67 -0.48 7.24
CA ASN A 66 -37.31 -1.08 6.08
C ASN A 66 -37.76 0.04 5.13
N ASP A 67 -36.87 0.54 4.27
CA ASP A 67 -37.26 1.45 3.19
C ASP A 67 -37.72 0.64 1.98
N LYS A 68 -39.02 0.29 1.98
CA LYS A 68 -39.71 -0.17 0.79
C LYS A 68 -40.05 1.03 -0.09
N SER A 69 -39.07 1.54 -0.83
CA SER A 69 -39.38 2.43 -1.96
C SER A 69 -38.26 2.43 -3.00
N SER A 70 -38.61 1.99 -4.22
CA SER A 70 -37.98 2.38 -5.50
C SER A 70 -36.87 1.47 -6.04
N GLU A 71 -37.21 0.25 -6.47
CA GLU A 71 -36.57 -0.33 -7.67
C GLU A 71 -37.21 0.30 -8.91
N PRO A 72 -36.44 0.90 -9.84
CA PRO A 72 -36.91 1.08 -11.20
C PRO A 72 -36.55 -0.16 -12.02
N ASP A 73 -37.58 -0.80 -12.56
CA ASP A 73 -37.51 -1.83 -13.60
C ASP A 73 -36.50 -1.45 -14.69
N ARG A 74 -35.43 -2.23 -14.81
CA ARG A 74 -34.60 -2.22 -16.02
C ARG A 74 -34.94 -3.45 -16.85
N GLU A 75 -35.80 -3.18 -17.83
CA GLU A 75 -36.09 -4.05 -18.97
C GLU A 75 -34.80 -4.63 -19.55
N SER A 76 -34.86 -5.95 -19.72
CA SER A 76 -33.90 -6.77 -20.43
C SER A 76 -34.01 -6.50 -21.93
N LEU A 77 -32.89 -6.17 -22.56
CA LEU A 77 -32.74 -6.21 -24.01
C LEU A 77 -31.49 -7.02 -24.39
N PRO A 78 -31.50 -7.63 -25.59
CA PRO A 78 -30.92 -8.96 -25.80
C PRO A 78 -29.51 -8.94 -26.38
N ASP A 79 -28.90 -10.13 -26.33
CA ASP A 79 -27.67 -10.51 -26.99
C ASP A 79 -27.53 -9.94 -28.41
N ALA A 80 -26.42 -9.25 -28.64
CA ALA A 80 -25.89 -8.99 -29.97
C ALA A 80 -24.38 -9.22 -29.94
N GLU A 81 -24.00 -10.49 -30.11
CA GLU A 81 -22.73 -10.87 -30.72
C GLU A 81 -22.50 -10.11 -32.04
N GLN A 82 -21.20 -9.99 -32.37
CA GLN A 82 -20.63 -9.52 -33.63
C GLN A 82 -20.50 -8.01 -33.80
N ARG A 83 -19.31 -7.49 -33.45
CA ARG A 83 -18.46 -6.89 -34.46
C ARG A 83 -16.98 -6.93 -34.09
N THR A 84 -16.25 -7.40 -35.09
CA THR A 84 -14.83 -7.67 -35.18
C THR A 84 -13.97 -6.41 -35.23
N ALA A 85 -12.74 -6.58 -34.73
CA ALA A 85 -11.49 -5.99 -35.21
C ALA A 85 -11.39 -4.46 -35.34
N ARG A 86 -10.77 -3.83 -34.32
CA ARG A 86 -9.68 -2.85 -34.49
C ARG A 86 -9.09 -2.45 -33.13
N GLY A 87 -7.85 -2.84 -32.89
CA GLY A 87 -7.11 -2.48 -31.68
C GLY A 87 -5.69 -3.04 -31.68
N ALA A 88 -4.98 -2.89 -32.80
CA ALA A 88 -3.55 -3.17 -32.85
C ALA A 88 -2.77 -2.03 -32.18
N SER A 89 -1.62 -2.39 -31.60
CA SER A 89 -0.44 -1.54 -31.37
C SER A 89 -0.40 -0.66 -30.11
N ILE A 90 0.09 -1.21 -28.98
CA ILE A 90 0.88 -0.42 -28.00
C ILE A 90 2.08 -1.20 -27.38
N TYR A 91 2.13 -2.53 -27.46
CA TYR A 91 3.21 -3.33 -26.84
C TYR A 91 4.54 -3.42 -27.61
N SER A 92 4.74 -2.68 -28.72
CA SER A 92 5.94 -2.83 -29.56
C SER A 92 7.05 -1.78 -29.35
N LEU A 93 6.90 -0.83 -28.41
CA LEU A 93 7.89 0.25 -28.22
C LEU A 93 8.75 0.17 -26.95
N PHE A 94 8.40 -0.68 -25.97
CA PHE A 94 9.19 -0.82 -24.72
C PHE A 94 10.26 -1.93 -24.76
N GLY A 95 10.34 -2.73 -25.82
CA GLY A 95 11.21 -3.92 -25.88
C GLY A 95 12.67 -3.69 -26.29
N ARG A 96 13.05 -2.49 -26.76
CA ARG A 96 14.41 -2.26 -27.31
C ARG A 96 15.37 -1.50 -26.38
N GLY A 97 14.87 -0.79 -25.38
CA GLY A 97 15.72 -0.10 -24.38
C GLY A 97 16.18 -1.00 -23.23
N LEU A 98 15.34 -1.95 -22.81
CA LEU A 98 15.59 -2.83 -21.66
C LEU A 98 16.59 -3.97 -21.96
N ALA A 99 16.70 -4.40 -23.21
CA ALA A 99 17.65 -5.45 -23.61
C ALA A 99 19.12 -4.99 -23.58
N ALA A 100 19.39 -3.72 -23.89
CA ALA A 100 20.75 -3.18 -23.92
C ALA A 100 21.35 -3.02 -22.51
N ALA A 101 20.53 -2.62 -21.53
CA ALA A 101 20.98 -2.46 -20.14
C ALA A 101 21.29 -3.83 -19.48
N ALA A 102 20.51 -4.87 -19.77
CA ALA A 102 20.74 -6.21 -19.25
C ALA A 102 22.04 -6.83 -19.79
N ILE A 103 22.37 -6.63 -21.08
CA ILE A 103 23.61 -7.11 -21.68
C ILE A 103 24.84 -6.38 -21.11
N LEU A 104 24.75 -5.06 -20.86
CA LEU A 104 25.81 -4.31 -20.21
C LEU A 104 26.03 -4.75 -18.76
N LEU A 105 24.96 -5.01 -18.00
CA LEU A 105 25.08 -5.51 -16.63
C LEU A 105 25.75 -6.89 -16.57
N ILE A 106 25.36 -7.80 -17.47
CA ILE A 106 26.00 -9.13 -17.57
C ILE A 106 27.47 -8.99 -17.99
N GLY A 107 27.78 -8.10 -18.94
CA GLY A 107 29.16 -7.84 -19.38
C GLY A 107 30.05 -7.30 -18.25
N VAL A 108 29.57 -6.32 -17.48
CA VAL A 108 30.30 -5.76 -16.33
C VAL A 108 30.54 -6.84 -15.26
N PHE A 109 29.53 -7.69 -15.01
CA PHE A 109 29.66 -8.80 -14.07
C PHE A 109 30.75 -9.80 -14.54
N ILE A 110 30.73 -10.21 -15.80
CA ILE A 110 31.74 -11.15 -16.35
C ILE A 110 33.16 -10.54 -16.29
N THR A 111 33.33 -9.25 -16.59
CA THR A 111 34.65 -8.59 -16.50
C THR A 111 35.14 -8.39 -15.07
N ALA A 112 34.25 -8.16 -14.10
CA ALA A 112 34.62 -8.00 -12.70
C ALA A 112 35.12 -9.31 -12.07
N PHE A 113 34.67 -10.46 -12.59
CA PHE A 113 35.03 -11.78 -12.09
C PHE A 113 36.03 -12.55 -12.97
N ALA A 114 36.56 -11.93 -14.03
CA ALA A 114 37.50 -12.55 -14.96
C ALA A 114 38.85 -12.97 -14.31
N GLY A 115 39.13 -12.53 -13.08
CA GLY A 115 40.33 -12.92 -12.33
C GLY A 115 40.12 -14.06 -11.34
N ILE A 116 38.91 -14.63 -11.21
CA ILE A 116 38.64 -15.73 -10.29
C ILE A 116 38.84 -17.06 -11.02
N GLU A 117 39.94 -17.74 -10.73
CA GLU A 117 40.18 -19.10 -11.21
C GLU A 117 39.87 -20.13 -10.12
N PHE A 118 39.02 -21.10 -10.47
CA PHE A 118 38.72 -22.27 -9.66
C PHE A 118 39.52 -23.45 -10.18
N GLY A 119 40.41 -23.98 -9.36
CA GLY A 119 41.26 -25.11 -9.74
C GLY A 119 41.28 -26.20 -8.68
N LYS A 120 41.64 -27.40 -9.11
CA LYS A 120 41.86 -28.56 -8.25
C LYS A 120 43.33 -28.95 -8.31
N THR A 121 43.99 -29.00 -7.16
CA THR A 121 45.35 -29.52 -6.98
C THR A 121 45.31 -30.87 -6.28
N GLU A 122 46.43 -31.58 -6.26
CA GLU A 122 46.57 -32.82 -5.50
C GLU A 122 46.36 -32.61 -3.98
N SER A 123 46.52 -31.39 -3.48
CA SER A 123 46.32 -30.99 -2.09
C SER A 123 44.95 -30.37 -1.77
N GLY A 124 44.03 -30.28 -2.75
CA GLY A 124 42.69 -29.74 -2.54
C GLY A 124 42.24 -28.70 -3.57
N PHE A 125 41.10 -28.06 -3.29
CA PHE A 125 40.56 -26.98 -4.11
C PHE A 125 41.26 -25.66 -3.79
N TYR A 126 41.53 -24.84 -4.80
CA TYR A 126 42.01 -23.47 -4.59
C TYR A 126 41.12 -22.47 -5.32
N LEU A 127 40.99 -21.31 -4.69
CA LEU A 127 40.37 -20.11 -5.22
C LEU A 127 41.45 -19.02 -5.23
N THR A 128 41.86 -18.57 -6.40
CA THR A 128 42.85 -17.48 -6.52
C THR A 128 42.28 -16.31 -7.30
N ILE A 129 42.69 -15.10 -6.92
CA ILE A 129 42.39 -13.86 -7.62
C ILE A 129 43.72 -13.32 -8.16
N GLY A 130 44.02 -13.55 -9.45
CA GLY A 130 45.29 -13.18 -10.09
C GLY A 130 46.27 -14.35 -10.31
N GLU A 131 47.56 -14.04 -10.53
CA GLU A 131 48.59 -15.04 -10.89
C GLU A 131 48.78 -16.10 -9.78
N PRO A 132 48.87 -17.40 -10.15
CA PRO A 132 48.96 -18.47 -9.18
C PRO A 132 50.29 -18.36 -8.42
N PRO A 133 50.27 -18.36 -7.07
CA PRO A 133 51.50 -18.35 -6.30
C PRO A 133 52.29 -19.64 -6.59
N ALA A 134 53.56 -19.49 -6.93
CA ALA A 134 54.50 -20.61 -6.97
C ALA A 134 54.53 -21.26 -5.57
N VAL A 135 53.93 -22.43 -5.47
CA VAL A 135 53.54 -23.08 -4.21
C VAL A 135 54.79 -23.39 -3.37
N SER A 136 55.07 -22.57 -2.36
CA SER A 136 55.81 -23.01 -1.18
C SER A 136 54.80 -23.63 -0.22
N GLN A 137 54.95 -24.92 0.00
CA GLN A 137 54.08 -25.74 0.83
C GLN A 137 54.05 -25.22 2.27
N SER A 138 52.89 -24.73 2.68
CA SER A 138 52.39 -24.83 4.05
C SER A 138 50.88 -24.76 3.94
N GLY A 139 50.30 -25.90 3.53
CA GLY A 139 48.85 -26.08 3.59
C GLY A 139 48.42 -25.99 5.05
N LEU A 140 47.37 -25.22 5.33
CA LEU A 140 46.74 -25.19 6.64
C LEU A 140 46.43 -26.62 7.08
N SER A 141 46.76 -26.94 8.34
CA SER A 141 46.37 -28.22 8.94
C SER A 141 44.85 -28.35 8.91
N GLU A 142 44.32 -29.57 8.70
CA GLU A 142 42.88 -29.83 8.86
C GLU A 142 42.34 -29.37 10.23
N GLU A 143 43.21 -29.34 11.24
CA GLU A 143 42.93 -28.84 12.57
C GLU A 143 42.74 -27.30 12.60
N ASP A 144 43.52 -26.56 11.82
CA ASP A 144 43.37 -25.11 11.69
C ASP A 144 42.07 -24.74 10.97
N VAL A 145 41.68 -25.53 9.96
CA VAL A 145 40.41 -25.36 9.23
C VAL A 145 39.22 -25.65 10.14
N LEU A 146 39.29 -26.70 10.96
CA LEU A 146 38.24 -27.03 11.92
C LEU A 146 38.08 -25.94 12.99
N ASN A 147 39.17 -25.40 13.52
CA ASN A 147 39.12 -24.30 14.49
C ASN A 147 38.52 -23.03 13.88
N VAL A 148 38.92 -22.66 12.66
CA VAL A 148 38.37 -21.48 11.95
C VAL A 148 36.88 -21.66 11.64
N VAL A 149 36.44 -22.83 11.19
CA VAL A 149 35.01 -23.10 10.92
C VAL A 149 34.18 -23.04 12.20
N THR A 150 34.73 -23.54 13.32
CA THR A 150 34.03 -23.52 14.61
C THR A 150 33.89 -22.09 15.13
N GLN A 151 34.96 -21.29 15.05
CA GLN A 151 34.95 -19.87 15.39
C GLN A 151 33.96 -19.08 14.50
N MET A 152 33.98 -19.30 13.19
CA MET A 152 33.05 -18.63 12.27
C MET A 152 31.58 -18.96 12.57
N ARG A 153 31.27 -20.18 13.01
CA ARG A 153 29.91 -20.55 13.41
C ARG A 153 29.46 -19.82 14.66
N GLU A 154 30.36 -19.68 15.63
CA GLU A 154 30.09 -18.97 16.88
C GLU A 154 29.92 -17.46 16.65
N GLU A 155 30.80 -16.85 15.87
CA GLU A 155 30.69 -15.43 15.48
C GLU A 155 29.42 -15.16 14.66
N ASN A 156 29.08 -16.04 13.70
CA ASN A 156 27.84 -15.92 12.92
C ASN A 156 26.59 -16.07 13.80
N ALA A 157 26.61 -16.95 14.80
CA ALA A 157 25.47 -17.12 15.70
C ALA A 157 25.25 -15.85 16.55
N ILE A 158 26.32 -15.23 17.04
CA ILE A 158 26.25 -13.96 17.78
C ILE A 158 25.72 -12.84 16.89
N MET A 159 26.22 -12.75 15.65
CA MET A 159 25.76 -11.74 14.69
C MET A 159 24.28 -11.93 14.33
N MET A 160 23.83 -13.17 14.09
CA MET A 160 22.43 -13.47 13.82
C MET A 160 21.53 -13.17 15.03
N ALA A 161 21.98 -13.46 16.25
CA ALA A 161 21.25 -13.12 17.46
C ALA A 161 21.09 -11.59 17.61
N ALA A 162 22.17 -10.83 17.38
CA ALA A 162 22.12 -9.37 17.42
C ALA A 162 21.20 -8.79 16.32
N MET A 163 21.22 -9.36 15.12
CA MET A 163 20.30 -8.98 14.04
C MET A 163 18.85 -9.29 14.37
N LEU A 164 18.57 -10.45 14.99
CA LEU A 164 17.23 -10.83 15.42
C LEU A 164 16.71 -9.90 16.52
N ASP A 165 17.53 -9.59 17.51
CA ASP A 165 17.17 -8.63 18.58
C ASP A 165 16.89 -7.24 17.99
N GLN A 166 17.74 -6.77 17.06
CA GLN A 166 17.54 -5.49 16.39
C GLN A 166 16.27 -5.48 15.53
N ALA A 167 16.03 -6.55 14.78
CA ALA A 167 14.83 -6.70 13.97
C ALA A 167 13.56 -6.71 14.84
N GLN A 168 13.60 -7.39 16.00
CA GLN A 168 12.49 -7.41 16.93
C GLN A 168 12.24 -6.04 17.57
N ALA A 169 13.31 -5.31 17.93
CA ALA A 169 13.19 -3.94 18.43
C ALA A 169 12.57 -3.00 17.39
N GLN A 170 13.03 -3.05 16.13
CA GLN A 170 12.44 -2.28 15.03
C GLN A 170 10.98 -2.66 14.79
N GLN A 171 10.65 -3.95 14.85
CA GLN A 171 9.28 -4.41 14.63
C GLN A 171 8.33 -3.90 15.72
N ASN A 172 8.79 -3.85 16.98
CA ASN A 172 8.02 -3.28 18.09
C ASN A 172 7.80 -1.76 17.91
N GLU A 173 8.84 -1.03 17.48
CA GLU A 173 8.75 0.41 17.23
C GLU A 173 7.76 0.72 16.09
N GLN A 174 7.81 -0.05 14.99
CA GLN A 174 6.86 0.06 13.89
C GLN A 174 5.42 -0.25 14.32
N LEU A 175 5.23 -1.25 15.19
CA LEU A 175 3.90 -1.58 15.73
C LEU A 175 3.36 -0.42 16.58
N GLU A 176 4.20 0.16 17.43
CA GLU A 176 3.83 1.30 18.28
C GLU A 176 3.44 2.52 17.42
N GLU A 177 4.22 2.83 16.38
CA GLU A 177 3.89 3.89 15.43
C GLU A 177 2.56 3.61 14.71
N ALA A 178 2.35 2.38 14.23
CA ALA A 178 1.11 2.00 13.55
C ALA A 178 -0.12 2.14 14.46
N ILE A 179 -0.01 1.73 15.73
CA ILE A 179 -1.10 1.86 16.72
C ILE A 179 -1.39 3.33 17.00
N ASN A 180 -0.35 4.17 17.13
CA ASN A 180 -0.52 5.61 17.33
C ASN A 180 -1.22 6.26 16.14
N ILE A 181 -0.78 5.95 14.91
CA ILE A 181 -1.40 6.45 13.68
C ILE A 181 -2.87 6.05 13.60
N LEU A 182 -3.18 4.78 13.88
CA LEU A 182 -4.57 4.30 13.87
C LEU A 182 -5.42 5.03 14.91
N THR A 183 -4.88 5.21 16.11
CA THR A 183 -5.59 5.89 17.20
C THR A 183 -5.91 7.33 16.81
N THR A 184 -4.93 8.07 16.28
CA THR A 184 -5.15 9.44 15.78
C THR A 184 -6.18 9.48 14.65
N TYR A 185 -6.08 8.58 13.68
CA TYR A 185 -7.02 8.49 12.56
C TYR A 185 -8.47 8.25 13.03
N TYR A 186 -8.68 7.33 13.98
CA TYR A 186 -10.01 7.05 14.52
C TYR A 186 -10.57 8.26 15.31
N GLU A 187 -9.73 8.97 16.06
CA GLU A 187 -10.13 10.16 16.80
C GLU A 187 -10.57 11.29 15.85
N ASP A 188 -9.78 11.55 14.80
CA ASP A 188 -10.05 12.58 13.79
C ASP A 188 -11.33 12.27 13.01
N ARG A 189 -11.47 11.01 12.55
CA ARG A 189 -12.67 10.56 11.84
C ARG A 189 -13.93 10.69 12.70
N ARG A 190 -13.83 10.33 13.98
CA ARG A 190 -14.94 10.50 14.93
C ARG A 190 -15.30 11.98 15.12
N GLN A 191 -14.33 12.88 15.18
CA GLN A 191 -14.63 14.32 15.26
C GLN A 191 -15.32 14.83 13.99
N GLN A 192 -14.85 14.41 12.81
CA GLN A 192 -15.45 14.76 11.54
C GLN A 192 -16.89 14.23 11.44
N ASP A 193 -17.13 12.98 11.83
CA ASP A 193 -18.46 12.39 11.87
C ASP A 193 -19.38 13.14 12.85
N LEU A 194 -18.88 13.49 14.03
CA LEU A 194 -19.66 14.28 15.01
C LEU A 194 -20.00 15.67 14.47
N MET A 195 -19.10 16.29 13.71
CA MET A 195 -19.35 17.57 13.04
C MET A 195 -20.43 17.43 11.96
N LEU A 196 -20.35 16.41 11.11
CA LEU A 196 -21.37 16.11 10.08
C LEU A 196 -22.73 15.81 10.71
N ILE A 197 -22.76 15.03 11.79
CA ILE A 197 -24.00 14.74 12.55
C ILE A 197 -24.57 16.03 13.14
N SER A 198 -23.73 16.89 13.72
CA SER A 198 -24.16 18.18 14.27
C SER A 198 -24.74 19.09 13.19
N GLU A 199 -24.11 19.16 12.02
CA GLU A 199 -24.60 19.91 10.87
C GLU A 199 -25.94 19.36 10.38
N GLY A 200 -26.07 18.03 10.30
CA GLY A 200 -27.32 17.35 9.98
C GLY A 200 -28.46 17.68 10.95
N PHE A 201 -28.20 17.70 12.26
CA PHE A 201 -29.20 18.10 13.25
C PHE A 201 -29.61 19.57 13.11
N ASN A 202 -28.65 20.48 12.88
CA ASN A 202 -28.96 21.89 12.64
C ASN A 202 -29.79 22.11 11.37
N GLN A 203 -29.57 21.30 10.33
CA GLN A 203 -30.36 21.36 9.10
C GLN A 203 -31.77 20.80 9.33
N LEU A 204 -31.90 19.68 10.03
CA LEU A 204 -33.18 19.12 10.41
C LEU A 204 -34.03 20.12 11.22
N GLU A 205 -33.43 20.83 12.17
CA GLU A 205 -34.09 21.85 12.96
C GLU A 205 -34.62 22.99 12.07
N ARG A 206 -33.78 23.53 11.17
CA ARG A 206 -34.16 24.58 10.23
C ARG A 206 -35.30 24.15 9.31
N ASP A 207 -35.21 22.95 8.74
CA ASP A 207 -36.23 22.40 7.84
C ASP A 207 -37.55 22.17 8.58
N THR A 208 -37.48 21.67 9.82
CA THR A 208 -38.64 21.47 10.69
C THR A 208 -39.33 22.80 11.00
N TYR A 209 -38.56 23.82 11.40
CA TYR A 209 -39.10 25.16 11.67
C TYR A 209 -39.74 25.79 10.43
N SER A 210 -39.11 25.65 9.26
CA SER A 210 -39.64 26.14 7.98
C SER A 210 -40.97 25.45 7.63
N ARG A 211 -41.05 24.12 7.76
CA ARG A 211 -42.28 23.35 7.51
C ARG A 211 -43.40 23.70 8.46
N PHE A 212 -43.10 23.92 9.75
CA PHE A 212 -44.09 24.38 10.72
C PHE A 212 -44.66 25.75 10.31
N ARG A 213 -43.79 26.71 9.99
CA ARG A 213 -44.22 28.02 9.50
C ARG A 213 -45.07 27.95 8.24
N GLN A 214 -44.68 27.13 7.27
CA GLN A 214 -45.44 26.95 6.04
C GLN A 214 -46.82 26.32 6.31
N THR A 215 -46.88 25.39 7.25
CA THR A 215 -48.13 24.76 7.70
C THR A 215 -49.03 25.79 8.36
N ASP A 216 -48.51 26.61 9.28
CA ASP A 216 -49.26 27.68 9.96
C ASP A 216 -49.80 28.71 8.97
N GLU A 217 -49.00 29.13 7.99
CA GLU A 217 -49.42 30.04 6.93
C GLU A 217 -50.52 29.42 6.06
N THR A 218 -50.36 28.15 5.67
CA THR A 218 -51.36 27.43 4.88
C THR A 218 -52.68 27.29 5.63
N LEU A 219 -52.63 26.95 6.93
CA LEU A 219 -53.81 26.88 7.79
C LEU A 219 -54.47 28.26 7.93
N GLY A 220 -53.68 29.32 8.12
CA GLY A 220 -54.19 30.70 8.17
C GLY A 220 -54.92 31.10 6.90
N ASN A 221 -54.35 30.79 5.73
CA ASN A 221 -54.96 31.05 4.43
C ASN A 221 -56.26 30.25 4.22
N LEU A 222 -56.29 28.98 4.63
CA LEU A 222 -57.50 28.15 4.58
C LEU A 222 -58.61 28.71 5.48
N ILE A 223 -58.27 29.12 6.71
CA ILE A 223 -59.24 29.71 7.65
C ILE A 223 -59.78 31.04 7.09
N TYR A 224 -58.92 31.89 6.53
CA TYR A 224 -59.34 33.13 5.89
C TYR A 224 -60.30 32.88 4.72
N ALA A 225 -59.97 31.96 3.82
CA ALA A 225 -60.82 31.60 2.68
C ALA A 225 -62.19 31.03 3.11
N LEU A 226 -62.24 30.26 4.20
CA LEU A 226 -63.50 29.71 4.73
C LEU A 226 -64.36 30.75 5.47
N SER A 227 -63.75 31.79 6.04
CA SER A 227 -64.45 32.84 6.80
C SER A 227 -64.94 34.00 5.93
N ASN A 228 -64.36 34.20 4.75
CA ASN A 228 -64.78 35.17 3.73
C ASN A 228 -65.12 34.46 2.40
N PRO A 229 -66.30 33.79 2.31
CA PRO A 229 -66.77 33.17 1.07
C PRO A 229 -67.22 34.17 0.00
#